data_AF-A0A847ALG9-F1
#
_entry.id   AF-A0A847ALG9-F1
#
_cell.length_a   1.000
_cell.length_b   1.000
_cell.length_c   1.000
_cell.angle_alpha   90.00
_cell.angle_beta   90.00
_cell.angle_gamma   90.00
#
_symmetry.space_group_name_H-M   'P 1'
#
loop_
_entity.id
_entity.type
_entity.pdbx_description
1 polymer ?
#
loop_
_entity_poly.entity_id
_entity_poly.type
_entity_poly.pdbx_seq_one_letter_code
_entity_poly.pdbx_strand_id
1 'polypeptide(L)'
;LFQFNLIGFQNHLTGENLINKYAVSGEYLRLGQLRDNFLSAEPLLRNSDVLSLDMGVVSYGFAPATYQKNPNGLRGEEICLLSQFAGLSSRLKVFGLFGINYNDDINDQTFKLAAEIIWYFIEGFGNRRPFGKRLVYKVEITGLEQPVVFLREPDTERWWFEISLMTGEKMEIACSEKDYMIAKKNEIPCRWIKFIQKMDNLSK
;
A
#
# COMPACT_ATOMS: atom_id res chain seq x y z
N LEU A 1 2.46 -16.85 1.19
CA LEU A 1 2.48 -15.39 1.01
C LEU A 1 2.59 -14.77 2.39
N PHE A 2 3.61 -13.95 2.67
CA PHE A 2 3.71 -13.30 3.98
C PHE A 2 2.56 -12.31 4.12
N GLN A 3 2.52 -11.22 3.36
CA GLN A 3 1.47 -10.19 3.45
C GLN A 3 0.64 -10.09 2.16
N PHE A 4 -0.68 -9.95 2.30
CA PHE A 4 -1.61 -9.64 1.21
C PHE A 4 -2.38 -8.36 1.50
N ASN A 5 -2.15 -7.32 0.70
CA ASN A 5 -2.87 -6.05 0.81
C ASN A 5 -3.85 -5.89 -0.35
N LEU A 6 -5.05 -5.38 -0.09
CA LEU A 6 -6.05 -5.09 -1.12
C LEU A 6 -6.47 -3.62 -1.04
N ILE A 7 -6.37 -2.91 -2.17
CA ILE A 7 -6.56 -1.47 -2.28
C ILE A 7 -7.65 -1.20 -3.32
N GLY A 8 -8.53 -0.22 -3.06
CA GLY A 8 -9.48 0.30 -4.05
C GLY A 8 -10.73 -0.54 -4.28
N PHE A 9 -10.93 -1.63 -3.51
CA PHE A 9 -12.12 -2.47 -3.64
C PHE A 9 -13.39 -1.80 -3.11
N GLN A 10 -14.55 -2.27 -3.59
CA GLN A 10 -15.87 -1.79 -3.20
C GLN A 10 -16.59 -2.87 -2.38
N ASN A 11 -17.03 -2.53 -1.17
CA ASN A 11 -17.62 -3.50 -0.23
C ASN A 11 -18.84 -4.24 -0.81
N HIS A 12 -19.72 -3.56 -1.54
CA HIS A 12 -20.92 -4.18 -2.11
C HIS A 12 -20.61 -5.18 -3.25
N LEU A 13 -19.39 -5.16 -3.80
CA LEU A 13 -18.90 -6.12 -4.80
C LEU A 13 -17.98 -7.19 -4.19
N THR A 14 -17.69 -7.09 -2.89
CA THR A 14 -16.71 -7.96 -2.21
C THR A 14 -17.41 -8.76 -1.13
N GLY A 15 -17.50 -10.08 -1.30
CA GLY A 15 -18.13 -10.95 -0.30
C GLY A 15 -17.42 -10.87 1.05
N GLU A 16 -18.19 -10.70 2.14
CA GLU A 16 -17.66 -10.57 3.51
C GLU A 16 -16.75 -11.73 3.92
N ASN A 17 -17.06 -12.94 3.46
CA ASN A 17 -16.26 -14.14 3.71
C ASN A 17 -14.82 -14.02 3.15
N LEU A 18 -14.63 -13.33 2.03
CA LEU A 18 -13.30 -13.12 1.45
C LEU A 18 -12.50 -12.13 2.29
N ILE A 19 -13.12 -11.01 2.68
CA ILE A 19 -12.45 -9.99 3.51
C ILE A 19 -12.03 -10.62 4.85
N ASN A 20 -12.93 -11.34 5.51
CA ASN A 20 -12.67 -11.96 6.80
C ASN A 20 -11.57 -13.04 6.72
N LYS A 21 -11.56 -13.85 5.64
CA LYS A 21 -10.55 -14.90 5.45
C LYS A 21 -9.14 -14.33 5.35
N TYR A 22 -8.98 -13.18 4.71
CA TYR A 22 -7.65 -12.62 4.48
C TYR A 22 -7.27 -11.53 5.50
N ALA A 23 -8.21 -11.01 6.32
CA ALA A 23 -7.97 -9.89 7.25
C ALA A 23 -6.85 -10.11 8.25
N VAL A 24 -6.56 -11.36 8.56
CA VAL A 24 -5.44 -11.76 9.43
C VAL A 24 -4.09 -11.65 8.70
N SER A 25 -4.10 -11.70 7.37
CA SER A 25 -2.92 -11.81 6.50
C SER A 25 -2.47 -10.49 5.85
N GLY A 26 -3.18 -9.38 6.03
CA GLY A 26 -2.68 -8.06 5.59
C GLY A 26 -3.64 -6.89 5.78
N GLU A 27 -3.49 -5.86 4.96
CA GLU A 27 -4.21 -4.58 5.12
C GLU A 27 -5.17 -4.31 3.97
N TYR A 28 -6.30 -3.68 4.32
CA TYR A 28 -7.37 -3.37 3.38
C TYR A 28 -7.68 -1.90 3.39
N LEU A 29 -7.70 -1.34 2.18
CA LEU A 29 -8.06 0.04 1.96
C LEU A 29 -9.18 0.08 0.93
N ARG A 30 -10.43 0.14 1.40
CA ARG A 30 -11.60 0.22 0.53
C ARG A 30 -11.60 1.55 -0.22
N LEU A 31 -12.27 1.62 -1.38
CA LEU A 31 -12.31 2.82 -2.23
C LEU A 31 -12.67 4.10 -1.47
N GLY A 32 -13.65 4.03 -0.56
CA GLY A 32 -14.02 5.19 0.28
C GLY A 32 -12.90 5.66 1.21
N GLN A 33 -12.23 4.73 1.91
CA GLN A 33 -11.11 5.08 2.81
C GLN A 33 -9.92 5.62 2.02
N LEU A 34 -9.66 5.05 0.83
CA LEU A 34 -8.62 5.54 -0.05
C LEU A 34 -8.89 6.98 -0.49
N ARG A 35 -10.15 7.33 -0.79
CA ARG A 35 -10.55 8.69 -1.15
C ARG A 35 -10.47 9.69 0.00
N ASP A 36 -10.70 9.24 1.23
CA ASP A 36 -10.49 10.09 2.41
C ASP A 36 -9.03 10.53 2.54
N ASN A 37 -8.09 9.65 2.17
CA ASN A 37 -6.66 9.96 2.15
C ASN A 37 -5.85 9.00 1.27
N PHE A 38 -5.44 9.42 0.07
CA PHE A 38 -4.64 8.58 -0.82
C PHE A 38 -3.25 8.23 -0.25
N LEU A 39 -2.68 9.08 0.63
CA LEU A 39 -1.38 8.81 1.25
C LEU A 39 -1.41 7.56 2.13
N SER A 40 -2.58 7.08 2.57
CA SER A 40 -2.65 5.83 3.31
C SER A 40 -2.25 4.60 2.47
N ALA A 41 -2.29 4.70 1.14
CA ALA A 41 -1.81 3.64 0.25
C ALA A 41 -0.28 3.60 0.11
N GLU A 42 0.41 4.72 0.31
CA GLU A 42 1.87 4.81 0.09
C GLU A 42 2.65 3.78 0.91
N PRO A 43 2.40 3.59 2.22
CA PRO A 43 3.15 2.60 2.98
C PRO A 43 2.85 1.15 2.55
N LEU A 44 1.63 0.86 2.10
CA LEU A 44 1.25 -0.48 1.63
C LEU A 44 2.03 -0.80 0.35
N LEU A 45 2.10 0.15 -0.57
CA LEU A 45 2.83 0.02 -1.83
C LEU A 45 4.35 0.00 -1.61
N ARG A 46 4.87 0.86 -0.72
CA ARG A 46 6.29 0.89 -0.32
C ARG A 46 6.74 -0.41 0.34
N ASN A 47 5.87 -1.09 1.08
CA ASN A 47 6.19 -2.36 1.73
C ASN A 47 5.92 -3.59 0.86
N SER A 48 5.48 -3.43 -0.39
CA SER A 48 5.13 -4.55 -1.28
C SER A 48 6.31 -4.97 -2.15
N ASP A 49 6.52 -6.28 -2.28
CA ASP A 49 7.50 -6.89 -3.20
C ASP A 49 6.91 -7.08 -4.62
N VAL A 50 5.60 -7.30 -4.71
CA VAL A 50 4.84 -7.53 -5.96
C VAL A 50 3.55 -6.72 -5.92
N LEU A 51 3.24 -6.03 -7.02
CA LEU A 51 1.96 -5.35 -7.24
C LEU A 51 1.27 -5.91 -8.49
N SER A 52 0.04 -6.38 -8.31
CA SER A 52 -0.88 -6.74 -9.39
C SER A 52 -1.98 -5.69 -9.44
N LEU A 53 -1.90 -4.80 -10.43
CA LEU A 53 -2.90 -3.76 -10.69
C LEU A 53 -3.89 -4.28 -11.73
N ASP A 54 -5.14 -4.48 -11.32
CA ASP A 54 -6.22 -4.89 -12.21
C ASP A 54 -7.06 -3.66 -12.61
N MET A 55 -7.20 -3.42 -13.92
CA MET A 55 -7.96 -2.29 -14.46
C MET A 55 -9.45 -2.32 -14.11
N GLY A 56 -10.01 -3.45 -13.69
CA GLY A 56 -11.39 -3.56 -13.18
C GLY A 56 -11.66 -2.73 -11.91
N VAL A 57 -10.62 -2.18 -11.27
CA VAL A 57 -10.75 -1.21 -10.17
C VAL A 57 -11.17 0.19 -10.65
N VAL A 58 -10.90 0.51 -11.91
CA VAL A 58 -11.17 1.82 -12.53
C VAL A 58 -12.65 1.88 -12.92
N SER A 59 -13.28 3.04 -12.73
CA SER A 59 -14.67 3.24 -13.13
C SER A 59 -14.82 3.16 -14.65
N TYR A 60 -15.94 2.60 -15.11
CA TYR A 60 -16.26 2.38 -16.52
C TYR A 60 -16.11 3.64 -17.37
N GLY A 61 -16.49 4.80 -16.83
CA GLY A 61 -16.35 6.09 -17.53
C GLY A 61 -14.91 6.48 -17.87
N PHE A 62 -13.92 5.91 -17.18
CA PHE A 62 -12.48 6.12 -17.44
C PHE A 62 -11.83 4.92 -18.14
N ALA A 63 -12.33 3.70 -17.94
CA ALA A 63 -11.79 2.46 -18.50
C ALA A 63 -12.93 1.53 -19.00
N PRO A 64 -13.52 1.80 -20.18
CA PRO A 64 -14.62 1.00 -20.72
C PRO A 64 -14.21 -0.43 -21.12
N ALA A 65 -12.92 -0.65 -21.41
CA ALA A 65 -12.36 -1.91 -21.91
C ALA A 65 -11.86 -2.81 -20.77
N THR A 66 -12.68 -3.01 -19.75
CA THR A 66 -12.37 -3.86 -18.58
C THR A 66 -13.40 -4.97 -18.43
N TYR A 67 -13.04 -6.06 -17.74
CA TYR A 67 -13.96 -7.18 -17.54
C TYR A 67 -15.12 -6.83 -16.60
N GLN A 68 -14.86 -6.12 -15.50
CA GLN A 68 -15.90 -5.85 -14.49
C GLN A 68 -16.82 -4.63 -14.78
N LYS A 69 -16.56 -3.79 -15.79
CA LYS A 69 -17.43 -2.67 -16.28
C LYS A 69 -18.25 -1.94 -15.19
N ASN A 70 -17.64 -1.66 -14.04
CA ASN A 70 -18.34 -1.09 -12.90
C ASN A 70 -18.57 0.41 -13.10
N PRO A 71 -19.77 0.96 -12.83
CA PRO A 71 -20.00 2.40 -12.97
C PRO A 71 -19.15 3.22 -11.99
N ASN A 72 -18.89 2.68 -10.80
CA ASN A 72 -18.05 3.27 -9.77
C ASN A 72 -16.70 2.56 -9.69
N GLY A 73 -15.67 3.31 -9.33
CA GLY A 73 -14.29 2.84 -9.26
C GLY A 73 -13.34 4.03 -9.13
N LEU A 74 -12.03 3.77 -9.26
CA LEU A 74 -11.03 4.82 -9.33
C LEU A 74 -11.21 5.67 -10.60
N ARG A 75 -10.86 6.95 -10.50
CA ARG A 75 -10.69 7.84 -11.65
C ARG A 75 -9.31 7.66 -12.27
N GLY A 76 -9.11 8.18 -13.48
CA GLY A 76 -7.83 8.05 -14.19
C GLY A 76 -6.65 8.64 -13.41
N GLU A 77 -6.81 9.84 -12.86
CA GLU A 77 -5.79 10.51 -12.05
C GLU A 77 -5.50 9.76 -10.73
N GLU A 78 -6.52 9.11 -10.16
CA GLU A 78 -6.40 8.39 -8.89
C GLU A 78 -5.54 7.11 -9.05
N ILE A 79 -5.74 6.37 -10.15
CA ILE A 79 -4.96 5.17 -10.42
C ILE A 79 -3.52 5.51 -10.84
N CYS A 80 -3.32 6.62 -11.57
CA CYS A 80 -2.00 7.15 -11.90
C CYS A 80 -1.20 7.54 -10.65
N LEU A 81 -1.83 8.19 -9.67
CA LEU A 81 -1.20 8.51 -8.38
C LEU A 81 -0.74 7.27 -7.62
N LEU A 82 -1.59 6.23 -7.56
CA LEU A 82 -1.22 4.95 -6.94
C LEU A 82 -0.05 4.28 -7.69
N SER A 83 -0.04 4.37 -9.02
CA SER A 83 1.05 3.86 -9.85
C SER A 83 2.36 4.58 -9.56
N GLN A 84 2.33 5.90 -9.38
CA GLN A 84 3.49 6.70 -8.98
C GLN A 84 4.03 6.28 -7.60
N PHE A 85 3.15 6.09 -6.60
CA PHE A 85 3.54 5.58 -5.29
C PHE A 85 4.20 4.20 -5.36
N ALA A 86 3.66 3.31 -6.20
CA ALA A 86 4.26 1.99 -6.46
C ALA A 86 5.64 2.12 -7.12
N GLY A 87 5.76 3.01 -8.11
CA GLY A 87 7.01 3.33 -8.78
C GLY A 87 8.10 3.77 -7.81
N LEU A 88 7.77 4.62 -6.84
CA LEU A 88 8.70 5.15 -5.84
C LEU A 88 9.21 4.11 -4.82
N SER A 89 8.59 2.93 -4.74
CA SER A 89 8.97 1.88 -3.80
C SER A 89 10.29 1.21 -4.19
N SER A 90 11.36 1.41 -3.42
CA SER A 90 12.63 0.70 -3.64
C SER A 90 12.55 -0.82 -3.41
N ARG A 91 11.51 -1.28 -2.72
CA ARG A 91 11.27 -2.70 -2.42
C ARG A 91 10.54 -3.44 -3.55
N LEU A 92 9.73 -2.73 -4.34
CA LEU A 92 8.89 -3.34 -5.35
C LEU A 92 9.73 -3.92 -6.49
N LYS A 93 9.61 -5.24 -6.70
CA LYS A 93 10.35 -6.03 -7.69
C LYS A 93 9.54 -6.31 -8.94
N VAL A 94 8.22 -6.45 -8.79
CA VAL A 94 7.30 -6.79 -9.89
C VAL A 94 6.12 -5.85 -9.86
N PHE A 95 5.85 -5.22 -11.00
CA PHE A 95 4.64 -4.46 -11.29
C PHE A 95 3.95 -5.11 -12.48
N GLY A 96 2.70 -5.51 -12.31
CA GLY A 96 1.88 -6.08 -13.38
C GLY A 96 0.60 -5.29 -13.54
N LEU A 97 0.25 -4.99 -14.80
CA LEU A 97 -0.99 -4.35 -15.19
C LEU A 97 -1.86 -5.37 -15.94
N PHE A 98 -3.08 -5.60 -15.46
CA PHE A 98 -3.98 -6.65 -15.92
C PHE A 98 -5.42 -6.13 -16.10
N GLY A 99 -6.32 -6.99 -16.57
CA GLY A 99 -7.76 -6.70 -16.59
C GLY A 99 -8.25 -5.87 -17.77
N ILE A 100 -7.42 -5.68 -18.81
CA ILE A 100 -7.79 -4.97 -20.05
C ILE A 100 -8.34 -5.99 -21.07
N ASN A 101 -9.44 -5.63 -21.72
CA ASN A 101 -10.04 -6.37 -22.84
C ASN A 101 -10.02 -5.51 -24.11
N TYR A 102 -9.18 -5.86 -25.09
CA TYR A 102 -9.01 -5.09 -26.33
C TYR A 102 -10.31 -4.87 -27.11
N ASN A 103 -11.21 -5.87 -27.12
CA ASN A 103 -12.38 -5.86 -28.00
C ASN A 103 -13.43 -4.80 -27.62
N ASP A 104 -13.38 -4.29 -26.39
CA ASP A 104 -14.37 -3.39 -25.83
C ASP A 104 -13.88 -1.95 -25.69
N ASP A 105 -12.68 -1.61 -26.21
CA ASP A 105 -12.15 -0.25 -26.02
C ASP A 105 -12.79 0.76 -26.97
N ILE A 106 -13.22 1.86 -26.38
CA ILE A 106 -13.88 2.96 -27.09
C ILE A 106 -12.86 4.08 -27.21
N ASN A 107 -12.49 4.45 -28.44
CA ASN A 107 -11.50 5.50 -28.72
C ASN A 107 -10.11 5.28 -28.08
N ASP A 108 -9.73 4.01 -27.86
CA ASP A 108 -8.50 3.60 -27.15
C ASP A 108 -8.36 4.20 -25.75
N GLN A 109 -9.48 4.55 -25.10
CA GLN A 109 -9.47 5.28 -23.85
C GLN A 109 -8.79 4.47 -22.74
N THR A 110 -9.09 3.17 -22.66
CA THR A 110 -8.51 2.30 -21.63
C THR A 110 -7.03 2.07 -21.88
N PHE A 111 -6.62 1.90 -23.13
CA PHE A 111 -5.20 1.75 -23.49
C PHE A 111 -4.40 3.05 -23.26
N LYS A 112 -4.98 4.22 -23.53
CA LYS A 112 -4.34 5.51 -23.21
C LYS A 112 -4.13 5.65 -21.70
N LEU A 113 -5.15 5.34 -20.89
CA LEU A 113 -5.01 5.35 -19.44
C LEU A 113 -3.98 4.32 -18.96
N ALA A 114 -3.95 3.12 -19.54
CA ALA A 114 -2.93 2.12 -19.24
C ALA A 114 -1.51 2.62 -19.52
N ALA A 115 -1.31 3.34 -20.63
CA ALA A 115 -0.03 3.98 -20.95
C ALA A 115 0.35 5.06 -19.92
N GLU A 116 -0.61 5.89 -19.48
CA GLU A 116 -0.38 6.88 -18.42
C GLU A 116 0.00 6.21 -17.08
N ILE A 117 -0.69 5.14 -16.70
CA ILE A 117 -0.38 4.35 -15.49
C ILE A 117 1.07 3.86 -15.54
N ILE A 118 1.50 3.30 -16.67
CA ILE A 118 2.87 2.82 -16.88
C ILE A 118 3.86 3.99 -16.85
N TRP A 119 3.52 5.11 -17.47
CA TRP A 119 4.35 6.32 -17.46
C TRP A 119 4.61 6.82 -16.04
N TYR A 120 3.57 7.00 -15.23
CA TYR A 120 3.70 7.44 -13.83
C TYR A 120 4.41 6.41 -12.95
N PHE A 121 4.27 5.12 -13.24
CA PHE A 121 5.09 4.09 -12.60
C PHE A 121 6.58 4.29 -12.89
N ILE A 122 6.93 4.47 -14.17
CA ILE A 122 8.32 4.67 -14.61
C ILE A 122 8.88 5.99 -14.05
N GLU A 123 8.09 7.05 -14.02
CA GLU A 123 8.46 8.32 -13.40
C GLU A 123 8.75 8.14 -11.90
N GLY A 124 7.87 7.47 -11.17
CA GLY A 124 8.10 7.12 -9.77
C GLY A 124 9.36 6.26 -9.58
N PHE A 125 9.59 5.30 -10.48
CA PHE A 125 10.78 4.46 -10.48
C PHE A 125 12.07 5.28 -10.70
N GLY A 126 12.08 6.20 -11.66
CA GLY A 126 13.21 7.09 -11.93
C GLY A 126 13.52 8.03 -10.77
N ASN A 127 12.52 8.33 -9.94
CA ASN A 127 12.65 9.16 -8.75
C ASN A 127 12.97 8.37 -7.47
N ARG A 128 13.30 7.08 -7.56
CA ARG A 128 13.80 6.30 -6.41
C ARG A 128 15.11 6.90 -5.92
N ARG A 129 15.12 7.35 -4.67
CA ARG A 129 16.33 7.84 -4.01
C ARG A 129 16.94 6.73 -3.16
N PRO A 130 18.29 6.63 -3.11
CA PRO A 130 18.94 5.79 -2.12
C PRO A 130 18.56 6.29 -0.73
N PHE A 131 18.53 5.39 0.25
CA PHE A 131 18.19 5.78 1.61
C PHE A 131 19.18 6.81 2.14
N GLY A 132 18.64 7.95 2.55
CA GLY A 132 19.41 9.05 3.11
C GLY A 132 19.68 8.86 4.60
N LYS A 133 20.19 9.91 5.24
CA LYS A 133 20.36 9.94 6.69
C LYS A 133 18.98 10.00 7.35
N ARG A 134 18.64 8.98 8.13
CA ARG A 134 17.34 8.90 8.82
C ARG A 134 17.44 9.37 10.26
N LEU A 135 16.36 10.00 10.73
CA LEU A 135 16.16 10.36 12.12
C LEU A 135 15.50 9.20 12.86
N VAL A 136 15.98 8.91 14.07
CA VAL A 136 15.46 7.83 14.91
C VAL A 136 14.64 8.44 16.04
N TYR A 137 13.41 7.97 16.22
CA TYR A 137 12.53 8.35 17.30
C TYR A 137 12.16 7.11 18.11
N LYS A 138 12.42 7.12 19.41
CA LYS A 138 11.98 6.07 20.33
C LYS A 138 10.79 6.59 21.11
N VAL A 139 9.68 5.85 21.07
CA VAL A 139 8.45 6.20 21.77
C VAL A 139 8.16 5.12 22.80
N GLU A 140 8.29 5.50 24.07
CA GLU A 140 7.88 4.67 25.20
C GLU A 140 6.34 4.62 25.25
N ILE A 141 5.77 3.41 25.28
CA ILE A 141 4.34 3.20 25.39
C ILE A 141 4.07 2.33 26.61
N THR A 142 3.12 2.76 27.45
CA THR A 142 2.73 2.03 28.65
C THR A 142 2.25 0.63 28.29
N GLY A 143 2.85 -0.40 28.90
CA GLY A 143 2.51 -1.80 28.67
C GLY A 143 3.39 -2.53 27.64
N LEU A 144 4.32 -1.83 26.98
CA LEU A 144 5.40 -2.47 26.22
C LEU A 144 6.69 -2.47 27.04
N GLU A 145 7.42 -3.59 27.02
CA GLU A 145 8.74 -3.70 27.68
C GLU A 145 9.83 -2.93 26.95
N GLN A 146 9.66 -2.71 25.64
CA GLN A 146 10.60 -2.00 24.78
C GLN A 146 9.89 -0.86 24.04
N PRO A 147 10.56 0.28 23.83
CA PRO A 147 10.00 1.38 23.07
C PRO A 147 9.74 0.99 21.61
N VAL A 148 8.70 1.57 21.02
CA VAL A 148 8.50 1.50 19.57
C VAL A 148 9.50 2.43 18.91
N VAL A 149 10.33 1.87 18.01
CA VAL A 149 11.36 2.62 17.28
C VAL A 149 10.81 3.02 15.91
N PHE A 150 10.85 4.31 15.62
CA PHE A 150 10.48 4.89 14.34
C PHE A 150 11.71 5.46 13.63
N LEU A 151 11.77 5.25 12.33
CA LEU A 151 12.75 5.87 11.44
C LEU A 151 12.02 6.86 10.53
N ARG A 152 12.52 8.10 10.44
CA ARG A 152 12.01 9.11 9.50
C ARG A 152 13.09 9.50 8.51
N GLU A 153 12.77 9.49 7.23
CA GLU A 153 13.60 10.09 6.19
C GLU A 153 13.14 11.53 5.94
N PRO A 154 13.93 12.57 6.29
CA PRO A 154 13.50 13.96 6.18
C PRO A 154 13.18 14.40 4.74
N ASP A 155 13.92 13.89 3.76
CA ASP A 155 13.80 14.34 2.37
C ASP A 155 12.52 13.87 1.68
N THR A 156 11.95 12.76 2.15
CA THR A 156 10.75 12.14 1.56
C THR A 156 9.58 12.11 2.55
N GLU A 157 9.81 12.54 3.78
CA GLU A 157 8.88 12.44 4.92
C GLU A 157 8.34 11.03 5.15
N ARG A 158 9.11 10.01 4.73
CA ARG A 158 8.75 8.61 4.86
C ARG A 158 9.08 8.08 6.25
N TRP A 159 8.20 7.21 6.73
CA TRP A 159 8.32 6.60 8.05
C TRP A 159 8.42 5.08 7.98
N TRP A 160 9.14 4.49 8.93
CA TRP A 160 9.22 3.06 9.17
C TRP A 160 9.15 2.75 10.66
N PHE A 161 8.60 1.59 11.01
CA PHE A 161 8.91 0.92 12.27
C PHE A 161 10.22 0.16 12.12
N GLU A 162 11.07 0.20 13.14
CA GLU A 162 12.18 -0.73 13.30
C GLU A 162 11.77 -1.79 14.33
N ILE A 163 11.80 -3.06 13.94
CA ILE A 163 11.47 -4.21 14.80
C ILE A 163 12.70 -5.11 14.90
N SER A 164 13.11 -5.40 16.12
CA SER A 164 14.16 -6.38 16.39
C SER A 164 13.57 -7.79 16.43
N LEU A 165 14.05 -8.66 15.56
CA LEU A 165 13.73 -10.09 15.56
C LEU A 165 14.43 -10.79 16.72
N MET A 166 13.91 -11.95 17.12
CA MET A 166 14.55 -12.82 18.13
C MET A 166 15.96 -13.29 17.71
N THR A 167 16.22 -13.32 16.40
CA THR A 167 17.54 -13.64 15.81
C THR A 167 18.55 -12.49 15.95
N GLY A 168 18.13 -11.33 16.44
CA GLY A 168 18.94 -10.10 16.50
C GLY A 168 18.93 -9.29 15.19
N GLU A 169 18.33 -9.82 14.12
CA GLU A 169 18.15 -9.08 12.87
C GLU A 169 17.11 -7.96 13.03
N LYS A 170 17.36 -6.81 12.41
CA LYS A 170 16.40 -5.70 12.40
C LYS A 170 15.60 -5.72 11.11
N MET A 171 14.29 -5.61 11.26
CA MET A 171 13.36 -5.50 10.14
C MET A 171 12.70 -4.12 10.15
N GLU A 172 12.65 -3.49 8.98
CA GLU A 172 11.99 -2.20 8.79
C GLU A 172 10.67 -2.38 8.05
N ILE A 173 9.60 -1.76 8.55
CA ILE A 173 8.26 -1.85 7.96
C ILE A 173 7.73 -0.45 7.72
N ALA A 174 7.31 -0.17 6.49
CA ALA A 174 6.79 1.14 6.14
C ALA A 174 5.54 1.49 6.98
N CYS A 175 5.58 2.67 7.59
CA CYS A 175 4.47 3.25 8.33
C CYS A 175 4.22 4.69 7.89
N SER A 176 3.23 5.32 8.53
CA SER A 176 2.86 6.70 8.30
C SER A 176 3.22 7.58 9.49
N GLU A 177 3.31 8.89 9.28
CA GLU A 177 3.42 9.85 10.38
C GLU A 177 2.25 9.72 11.37
N LYS A 178 1.05 9.38 10.87
CA LYS A 178 -0.13 9.14 11.71
C LYS A 178 0.13 8.04 12.74
N ASP A 179 0.84 6.98 12.37
CA ASP A 179 1.21 5.91 13.30
C ASP A 179 2.14 6.43 14.41
N TYR A 180 3.12 7.27 14.05
CA TYR A 180 3.97 7.93 15.03
C TYR A 180 3.16 8.82 15.99
N MET A 181 2.21 9.59 15.47
CA MET A 181 1.36 10.46 16.29
C MET A 181 0.43 9.68 17.23
N ILE A 182 -0.05 8.50 16.82
CA ILE A 182 -0.80 7.56 17.68
C ILE A 182 0.11 7.07 18.81
N ALA A 183 1.34 6.63 18.49
CA ALA A 183 2.32 6.20 19.49
C ALA A 183 2.64 7.30 20.51
N LYS A 184 2.83 8.56 20.07
CA LYS A 184 3.05 9.69 20.99
C LYS A 184 1.90 9.94 21.97
N LYS A 185 0.69 9.48 21.65
CA LYS A 185 -0.49 9.55 22.53
C LYS A 185 -0.59 8.34 23.46
N ASN A 186 0.50 7.56 23.59
CA ASN A 186 0.55 6.37 24.43
C ASN A 186 -0.37 5.23 23.93
N GLU A 187 -0.65 5.19 22.62
CA GLU A 187 -1.45 4.15 21.96
C GLU A 187 -0.58 3.36 20.98
N ILE A 188 -0.66 2.02 20.97
CA ILE A 188 0.14 1.20 20.05
C ILE A 188 -0.52 1.22 18.66
N PRO A 189 0.20 1.62 17.58
CA PRO A 189 -0.37 1.64 16.24
C PRO A 189 -0.82 0.26 15.77
N CYS A 190 -2.04 0.15 15.21
CA CYS A 190 -2.60 -1.14 14.80
C CYS A 190 -1.72 -1.89 13.79
N ARG A 191 -1.03 -1.18 12.88
CA ARG A 191 -0.13 -1.81 11.90
C ARG A 191 1.04 -2.52 12.60
N TRP A 192 1.58 -1.92 13.65
CA TRP A 192 2.67 -2.53 14.44
C TRP A 192 2.19 -3.82 15.12
N ILE A 193 1.03 -3.77 15.79
CA ILE A 193 0.43 -4.94 16.46
C ILE A 193 0.23 -6.09 15.47
N LYS A 194 -0.40 -5.82 14.32
CA LYS A 194 -0.67 -6.84 13.29
C LYS A 194 0.61 -7.48 12.78
N PHE A 195 1.69 -6.72 12.66
CA PHE A 195 2.97 -7.25 12.20
C PHE A 195 3.61 -8.18 13.23
N ILE A 196 3.65 -7.75 14.50
CA ILE A 196 4.20 -8.56 15.60
C ILE A 196 3.42 -9.86 15.77
N GLN A 197 2.09 -9.80 15.86
CA GLN A 197 1.24 -11.00 16.00
C GLN A 197 1.51 -12.04 14.90
N LYS A 198 1.79 -11.55 13.69
CA LYS A 198 2.09 -12.40 12.55
C LYS A 198 3.48 -13.01 12.61
N MET A 199 4.48 -12.24 13.03
CA MET A 199 5.81 -12.77 13.27
C MET A 199 5.77 -13.88 14.33
N ASP A 200 5.05 -13.65 15.42
CA ASP A 200 4.89 -14.62 16.49
C ASP A 200 4.23 -15.91 15.98
N ASN A 201 3.18 -15.79 15.15
CA ASN A 201 2.51 -16.95 14.55
C ASN A 201 3.40 -17.75 13.59
N LEU A 202 4.40 -17.12 12.95
CA LEU A 202 5.34 -17.81 12.07
C LEU A 202 6.52 -18.43 12.82
N SER A 203 6.74 -18.04 14.07
CA SER A 203 7.77 -18.60 14.95
C SER A 203 7.33 -19.87 15.70
N LYS A 204 6.04 -20.22 15.62
CA LYS A 204 5.44 -21.45 16.18
C LYS A 204 5.36 -22.54 15.13
#